data_AF-A0A2K8SE08-F1
#
_entry.id   AF-A0A2K8SE08-F1
#
_cell.length_a   1.000
_cell.length_b   1.000
_cell.length_c   1.000
_cell.angle_alpha   90.00
_cell.angle_beta   90.00
_cell.angle_gamma   90.00
#
_symmetry.space_group_name_H-M   'P 1'
#
loop_
_entity.id
_entity.type
_entity.pdbx_description
1 polymer ?
#
loop_
_entity_poly.entity_id
_entity_poly.type
_entity_poly.pdbx_seq_one_letter_code
_entity_poly.pdbx_strand_id
1 'polypeptide(L)'
;MKKLLSILATIGFVSSSTVSVVACGTKEKSKDNSKPEESQKEDLNEIIKDFQDEVTKIYNTHMKNEVIQNLIGLQETENNYLFIKKDNIIAFSNKEKDITPENKKQIENDENLILRSKLLAEKLNELKKVNKYKVILDEVDSVFEGIEVIYNDNFKIKSGELSQGVYIGNFINEYKVNIKYKGKNDIEKFEIRDTLKYTSTDSETFKLAGDNLAKNIEKDFLVSNEMKKYSNFEWKNIKNNKNFYEGYGEFSNEIKNYINSNNEYKNNLINFIKKNYFTSFENLTLEFNKNSIYVDSIFKTNLLNVFETKSSKSFEDYTKSEQGSEKIFKTIFRNDPNSELNTQTLKELYFTNDNMNKWNKELTTLKSNYLKNLKLTDQQSNLIENSNEYIKADSIGNLKLKGATITIGSGNNKYIHELSDFNLSVTYNASSKTEEKIELLSEFTSKVIIKGMHNFYEIDSNFKYPEFNSNQDYLMNIGSKEIISQMKEDDIRSKPSKSGGNLNRIFWSLWDSFKSSQNSKEFINNLNIYNMLNKNLSLVYLINSNSSNNLYDLESSNKGSYYNNKIEYVLNENDISFIPAKSGAKDKNPDSITFKLGYLAVNFKYEKLFKLSESQETKAFIKFM
;
A
#
# COMPACT_ATOMS: atom_id res chain seq x y z
N MET A 1 -32.44 44.63 -29.41
CA MET A 1 -31.31 45.53 -29.10
C MET A 1 -30.74 45.11 -27.74
N LYS A 2 -30.00 43.99 -27.63
CA LYS A 2 -28.53 43.91 -27.85
C LYS A 2 -27.83 45.23 -27.46
N LYS A 3 -27.55 45.40 -26.15
CA LYS A 3 -26.37 46.10 -25.55
C LYS A 3 -26.55 46.59 -24.10
N LEU A 4 -27.60 46.21 -23.35
CA LEU A 4 -27.74 46.63 -21.94
C LEU A 4 -28.16 45.53 -20.94
N LEU A 5 -27.95 44.26 -21.27
CA LEU A 5 -28.33 43.12 -20.42
C LEU A 5 -27.15 42.28 -19.89
N SER A 6 -25.92 42.77 -19.93
CA SER A 6 -24.72 41.97 -19.61
C SER A 6 -23.95 42.41 -18.36
N ILE A 7 -24.52 43.21 -17.44
CA ILE A 7 -23.77 43.71 -16.25
C ILE A 7 -24.50 43.51 -14.90
N LEU A 8 -25.71 42.99 -14.82
CA LEU A 8 -26.37 42.74 -13.52
C LEU A 8 -27.09 41.39 -13.47
N ALA A 9 -26.36 40.27 -13.30
CA ALA A 9 -26.94 38.99 -12.84
C ALA A 9 -25.88 37.92 -12.50
N THR A 10 -24.80 38.23 -11.79
CA THR A 10 -23.82 37.19 -11.41
C THR A 10 -23.19 37.42 -10.03
N ILE A 11 -24.03 37.65 -9.01
CA ILE A 11 -23.65 37.42 -7.60
C ILE A 11 -24.84 36.78 -6.86
N GLY A 12 -24.66 35.52 -6.46
CA GLY A 12 -25.34 34.85 -5.33
C GLY A 12 -26.83 34.52 -5.49
N PHE A 13 -27.41 33.54 -4.82
CA PHE A 13 -26.91 32.49 -3.94
C PHE A 13 -28.15 31.60 -3.60
N VAL A 14 -27.90 30.30 -3.38
CA VAL A 14 -28.70 29.31 -2.61
C VAL A 14 -30.13 28.91 -3.03
N SER A 15 -30.26 27.58 -3.19
CA SER A 15 -31.36 26.67 -2.82
C SER A 15 -32.76 26.84 -3.42
N SER A 16 -33.25 25.78 -4.06
CA SER A 16 -34.07 24.72 -3.41
C SER A 16 -35.07 24.10 -4.38
N SER A 17 -35.28 22.80 -4.17
CA SER A 17 -36.50 22.03 -4.48
C SER A 17 -36.95 21.89 -5.94
N THR A 18 -36.64 20.69 -6.47
CA THR A 18 -37.60 19.66 -6.90
C THR A 18 -38.80 20.00 -7.80
N VAL A 19 -39.06 19.01 -8.67
CA VAL A 19 -40.33 18.60 -9.30
C VAL A 19 -40.50 19.00 -10.78
N SER A 20 -40.11 18.03 -11.62
CA SER A 20 -40.92 17.40 -12.67
C SER A 20 -41.97 18.25 -13.39
N VAL A 21 -41.79 18.43 -14.71
CA VAL A 21 -42.93 18.42 -15.67
C VAL A 21 -42.53 17.73 -16.98
N VAL A 22 -43.36 16.74 -17.30
CA VAL A 22 -43.54 15.99 -18.54
C VAL A 22 -44.22 16.87 -19.60
N ALA A 23 -43.80 16.83 -20.87
CA ALA A 23 -44.70 16.56 -22.01
C ALA A 23 -44.02 16.73 -23.39
N CYS A 24 -44.04 15.61 -24.13
CA CYS A 24 -44.31 15.42 -25.56
C CYS A 24 -44.09 16.57 -26.56
N GLY A 25 -43.14 16.34 -27.46
CA GLY A 25 -43.15 16.86 -28.82
C GLY A 25 -42.58 15.81 -29.77
N THR A 26 -43.47 15.01 -30.36
CA THR A 26 -43.19 13.92 -31.32
C THR A 26 -42.39 14.38 -32.54
N LYS A 27 -41.32 13.65 -32.86
CA LYS A 27 -40.95 13.24 -34.24
C LYS A 27 -40.04 12.00 -34.19
N GLU A 28 -40.52 10.91 -34.76
CA GLU A 28 -39.81 9.64 -34.89
C GLU A 28 -38.85 9.60 -36.11
N LYS A 29 -37.88 8.67 -35.97
CA LYS A 29 -36.93 8.05 -36.91
C LYS A 29 -35.49 8.56 -36.72
N SER A 30 -34.47 7.74 -36.49
CA SER A 30 -34.34 6.29 -36.28
C SER A 30 -32.91 5.99 -35.82
N LYS A 31 -32.78 5.05 -34.86
CA LYS A 31 -31.61 4.18 -34.59
C LYS A 31 -30.20 4.79 -34.74
N ASP A 32 -29.65 5.28 -33.63
CA ASP A 32 -28.30 4.92 -33.22
C ASP A 32 -28.22 4.95 -31.68
N ASN A 33 -28.36 3.79 -31.05
CA ASN A 33 -28.23 3.64 -29.60
C ASN A 33 -26.76 3.42 -29.26
N SER A 34 -25.94 4.46 -29.41
CA SER A 34 -24.71 4.62 -28.64
C SER A 34 -24.99 5.58 -27.50
N LYS A 35 -25.72 5.10 -26.49
CA LYS A 35 -25.62 5.73 -25.17
C LYS A 35 -24.15 5.65 -24.76
N PRO A 36 -23.50 6.74 -24.35
CA PRO A 36 -22.24 6.64 -23.62
C PRO A 36 -22.49 5.70 -22.45
N GLU A 37 -21.62 4.71 -22.28
CA GLU A 37 -21.61 3.86 -21.09
C GLU A 37 -21.74 4.77 -19.87
N GLU A 38 -22.81 4.60 -19.10
CA GLU A 38 -22.90 5.14 -17.75
C GLU A 38 -21.71 4.57 -17.01
N SER A 39 -20.72 5.43 -16.75
CA SER A 39 -19.55 5.11 -15.97
C SER A 39 -20.01 4.43 -14.69
N GLN A 40 -19.53 3.21 -14.45
CA GLN A 40 -19.62 2.54 -13.16
C GLN A 40 -19.41 3.60 -12.06
N LYS A 41 -20.33 3.69 -11.11
CA LYS A 41 -20.13 4.53 -9.92
C LYS A 41 -18.95 3.95 -9.15
N GLU A 42 -17.74 4.34 -9.55
CA GLU A 42 -16.52 4.11 -8.79
C GLU A 42 -16.73 4.75 -7.41
N ASP A 43 -16.29 4.06 -6.36
CA ASP A 43 -16.41 4.58 -5.01
C ASP A 43 -15.52 5.82 -4.89
N LEU A 44 -16.14 6.98 -4.71
CA LEU A 44 -15.46 8.27 -4.59
C LEU A 44 -14.34 8.22 -3.55
N ASN A 45 -14.54 7.49 -2.45
CA ASN A 45 -13.54 7.37 -1.38
C ASN A 45 -12.31 6.58 -1.83
N GLU A 46 -12.51 5.54 -2.64
CA GLU A 46 -11.42 4.73 -3.19
C GLU A 46 -10.60 5.55 -4.20
N ILE A 47 -11.28 6.34 -5.05
CA ILE A 47 -10.63 7.25 -5.99
C ILE A 47 -9.82 8.32 -5.25
N ILE A 48 -10.38 8.92 -4.19
CA ILE A 48 -9.69 9.91 -3.36
C ILE A 48 -8.45 9.30 -2.70
N LYS A 49 -8.55 8.09 -2.15
CA LYS A 49 -7.42 7.41 -1.52
C LYS A 49 -6.30 7.14 -2.54
N ASP A 50 -6.64 6.56 -3.68
CA ASP A 50 -5.66 6.27 -4.73
C ASP A 50 -5.00 7.55 -5.28
N PHE A 51 -5.77 8.64 -5.34
CA PHE A 51 -5.24 9.96 -5.66
C PHE A 51 -4.24 10.46 -4.61
N GLN A 52 -4.57 10.37 -3.31
CA GLN A 52 -3.66 10.76 -2.21
C GLN A 52 -2.36 9.94 -2.22
N ASP A 53 -2.45 8.64 -2.51
CA ASP A 53 -1.29 7.75 -2.63
C ASP A 53 -0.40 8.14 -3.82
N GLU A 54 -0.99 8.42 -5.00
CA GLU A 54 -0.22 8.84 -6.17
C GLU A 54 0.39 10.24 -6.00
N VAL A 55 -0.33 11.17 -5.36
CA VAL A 55 0.18 12.51 -4.98
C VAL A 55 1.39 12.37 -4.05
N THR A 56 1.29 11.54 -3.02
CA THR A 56 2.39 11.28 -2.06
C THR A 56 3.60 10.68 -2.77
N LYS A 57 3.38 9.76 -3.72
CA LYS A 57 4.44 9.17 -4.55
C LYS A 57 5.11 10.19 -5.47
N ILE A 58 4.34 11.08 -6.11
CA ILE A 58 4.88 12.18 -6.92
C ILE A 58 5.73 13.11 -6.05
N TYR A 59 5.21 13.50 -4.88
CA TYR A 59 5.93 14.33 -3.92
C TYR A 59 7.27 13.69 -3.50
N ASN A 60 7.25 12.45 -3.03
CA ASN A 60 8.46 11.73 -2.61
C ASN A 60 9.49 11.60 -3.73
N THR A 61 9.03 11.33 -4.95
CA THR A 61 9.88 11.25 -6.15
C THR A 61 10.49 12.60 -6.50
N HIS A 62 9.71 13.68 -6.39
CA HIS A 62 10.16 15.06 -6.62
C HIS A 62 11.24 15.46 -5.59
N MET A 63 11.00 15.20 -4.31
CA MET A 63 11.98 15.49 -3.26
C MET A 63 13.31 14.77 -3.51
N LYS A 64 13.26 13.49 -3.86
CA LYS A 64 14.44 12.66 -4.13
C LYS A 64 15.21 13.10 -5.37
N ASN A 65 14.52 13.43 -6.46
CA ASN A 65 15.18 13.65 -7.76
C ASN A 65 15.50 15.12 -8.04
N GLU A 66 14.72 16.06 -7.51
CA GLU A 66 14.77 17.47 -7.91
C GLU A 66 15.21 18.42 -6.80
N VAL A 67 14.94 18.07 -5.54
CA VAL A 67 15.15 18.98 -4.39
C VAL A 67 16.43 18.65 -3.65
N ILE A 68 16.77 17.37 -3.52
CA ILE A 68 17.84 16.91 -2.63
C ILE A 68 19.20 17.60 -2.86
N GLN A 69 19.52 17.94 -4.11
CA GLN A 69 20.77 18.61 -4.51
C GLN A 69 20.80 20.12 -4.17
N ASN A 70 19.64 20.69 -3.86
CA ASN A 70 19.48 22.10 -3.48
C ASN A 70 19.52 22.30 -1.96
N LEU A 71 19.59 21.22 -1.17
CA LEU A 71 19.57 21.30 0.30
C LEU A 71 20.90 21.76 0.89
N ILE A 72 21.96 21.83 0.09
CA ILE A 72 23.26 22.39 0.47
C ILE A 72 23.66 23.42 -0.57
N GLY A 73 23.70 24.68 -0.17
CA GLY A 73 24.11 25.78 -1.04
C GLY A 73 25.49 26.34 -0.72
N LEU A 74 26.12 26.81 -1.78
CA LEU A 74 27.31 27.65 -1.74
C LEU A 74 26.89 29.11 -1.86
N GLN A 75 27.74 30.02 -1.38
CA GLN A 75 27.50 31.46 -1.47
C GLN A 75 27.12 31.92 -2.89
N GLU A 76 27.73 31.34 -3.93
CA GLU A 76 27.41 31.65 -5.33
C GLU A 76 25.97 31.28 -5.72
N THR A 77 25.49 30.12 -5.26
CA THR A 77 24.12 29.65 -5.51
C THR A 77 23.08 30.40 -4.68
N GLU A 78 23.49 30.92 -3.52
CA GLU A 78 22.63 31.67 -2.60
C GLU A 78 22.36 33.11 -3.05
N ASN A 79 23.08 33.61 -4.05
CA ASN A 79 22.83 34.95 -4.61
C ASN A 79 21.40 35.13 -5.16
N ASN A 80 20.74 34.03 -5.50
CA ASN A 80 19.36 34.03 -5.97
C ASN A 80 18.32 34.04 -4.82
N TYR A 81 18.78 33.91 -3.57
CA TYR A 81 17.92 33.87 -2.38
C TYR A 81 17.88 35.22 -1.68
N LEU A 82 16.69 35.59 -1.20
CA LEU A 82 16.45 36.86 -0.54
C LEU A 82 16.86 36.81 0.94
N PHE A 83 16.43 35.74 1.63
CA PHE A 83 16.67 35.49 3.04
C PHE A 83 17.64 34.34 3.32
N ILE A 84 17.45 33.16 2.74
CA ILE A 84 18.18 31.92 3.10
C ILE A 84 19.60 31.94 2.48
N LYS A 85 20.48 32.75 3.05
CA LYS A 85 21.87 32.95 2.60
C LYS A 85 22.80 33.22 3.77
N LYS A 86 24.10 32.97 3.58
CA LYS A 86 25.16 33.09 4.60
C LYS A 86 25.01 34.30 5.54
N ASP A 87 24.97 35.51 4.99
CA ASP A 87 24.96 36.75 5.81
C ASP A 87 23.75 36.85 6.73
N ASN A 88 22.57 36.48 6.24
CA ASN A 88 21.34 36.49 7.05
C ASN A 88 21.32 35.34 8.06
N ILE A 89 21.80 34.15 7.68
CA ILE A 89 21.89 33.01 8.61
C ILE A 89 22.83 33.35 9.78
N ILE A 90 23.94 34.03 9.51
CA ILE A 90 24.83 34.55 10.57
C ILE A 90 24.12 35.60 11.42
N ALA A 91 23.46 36.59 10.80
CA ALA A 91 22.81 37.70 11.51
C ALA A 91 21.67 37.24 12.45
N PHE A 92 20.90 36.24 12.03
CA PHE A 92 19.72 35.72 12.73
C PHE A 92 19.98 34.42 13.51
N SER A 93 21.24 33.99 13.63
CA SER A 93 21.64 32.79 14.38
C SER A 93 21.19 32.86 15.84
N ASN A 94 20.32 31.93 16.26
CA ASN A 94 19.64 31.90 17.57
C ASN A 94 18.79 33.16 17.89
N LYS A 95 18.35 33.88 16.86
CA LYS A 95 17.50 35.08 16.94
C LYS A 95 16.23 34.93 16.11
N GLU A 96 15.66 33.73 16.09
CA GLU A 96 14.49 33.38 15.30
C GLU A 96 13.26 34.23 15.66
N LYS A 97 13.21 34.73 16.90
CA LYS A 97 12.15 35.64 17.39
C LYS A 97 12.23 37.05 16.77
N ASP A 98 13.38 37.43 16.22
CA ASP A 98 13.60 38.76 15.61
C ASP A 98 13.20 38.80 14.12
N ILE A 99 12.70 37.68 13.56
CA ILE A 99 12.26 37.57 12.17
C ILE A 99 11.01 38.42 11.93
N THR A 100 11.15 39.42 11.05
CA THR A 100 10.07 40.35 10.69
C THR A 100 9.09 39.73 9.68
N PRO A 101 7.88 40.30 9.50
CA PRO A 101 6.95 39.86 8.46
C PRO A 101 7.53 39.91 7.04
N GLU A 102 8.42 40.87 6.75
CA GLU A 102 9.10 40.95 5.46
C GLU A 102 10.11 39.80 5.30
N ASN A 103 10.85 39.47 6.36
CA ASN A 103 11.73 38.30 6.33
C ASN A 103 10.95 37.00 6.10
N LYS A 104 9.74 36.87 6.66
CA LYS A 104 8.89 35.70 6.42
C LYS A 104 8.50 35.54 4.95
N LYS A 105 8.12 36.63 4.27
CA LYS A 105 7.82 36.60 2.82
C LYS A 105 9.03 36.19 1.99
N GLN A 106 10.22 36.67 2.37
CA GLN A 106 11.48 36.31 1.71
C GLN A 106 11.82 34.83 1.93
N ILE A 107 11.64 34.33 3.15
CA ILE A 107 11.76 32.91 3.48
C ILE A 107 10.81 32.06 2.64
N GLU A 108 9.52 32.42 2.60
CA GLU A 108 8.52 31.71 1.79
C GLU A 108 8.90 31.67 0.31
N ASN A 109 9.40 32.76 -0.24
CA ASN A 109 9.90 32.79 -1.62
C ASN A 109 11.08 31.82 -1.83
N ASP A 110 12.07 31.88 -0.95
CA ASP A 110 13.28 31.07 -1.06
C ASP A 110 12.98 29.58 -0.86
N GLU A 111 12.13 29.21 0.10
CA GLU A 111 11.69 27.82 0.28
C GLU A 111 11.00 27.29 -0.98
N ASN A 112 10.14 28.09 -1.62
CA ASN A 112 9.52 27.69 -2.89
C ASN A 112 10.54 27.49 -4.02
N LEU A 113 11.63 28.25 -4.04
CA LEU A 113 12.72 28.08 -5.01
C LEU A 113 13.51 26.80 -4.71
N ILE A 114 13.92 26.59 -3.46
CA ILE A 114 14.68 25.41 -3.01
C ILE A 114 13.90 24.12 -3.28
N LEU A 115 12.61 24.10 -2.91
CA LEU A 115 11.70 22.97 -3.10
C LEU A 115 11.23 22.82 -4.56
N ARG A 116 11.60 23.76 -5.45
CA ARG A 116 11.19 23.80 -6.86
C ARG A 116 9.67 23.64 -7.02
N SER A 117 8.89 24.36 -6.22
CA SER A 117 7.44 24.21 -6.10
C SER A 117 6.70 24.33 -7.44
N LYS A 118 7.19 25.14 -8.37
CA LYS A 118 6.60 25.26 -9.73
C LYS A 118 6.62 23.92 -10.48
N LEU A 119 7.76 23.21 -10.44
CA LEU A 119 7.89 21.90 -11.07
C LEU A 119 7.04 20.84 -10.36
N LEU A 120 6.94 20.91 -9.03
CA LEU A 120 6.05 20.04 -8.27
C LEU A 120 4.58 20.27 -8.68
N ALA A 121 4.16 21.54 -8.79
CA ALA A 121 2.82 21.92 -9.23
C ALA A 121 2.51 21.39 -10.64
N GLU A 122 3.45 21.51 -11.57
CA GLU A 122 3.33 20.94 -12.92
C GLU A 122 3.12 19.41 -12.86
N LYS A 123 3.99 18.68 -12.14
CA LYS A 123 3.90 17.22 -12.00
C LYS A 123 2.57 16.77 -11.38
N LEU A 124 2.07 17.49 -10.38
CA LEU A 124 0.79 17.17 -9.73
C LEU A 124 -0.41 17.50 -10.62
N ASN A 125 -0.36 18.58 -11.38
CA ASN A 125 -1.44 18.96 -12.30
C ASN A 125 -1.59 17.99 -13.49
N GLU A 126 -0.57 17.18 -13.81
CA GLU A 126 -0.70 16.08 -14.76
C GLU A 126 -1.74 15.03 -14.33
N LEU A 127 -2.04 14.90 -13.02
CA LEU A 127 -3.09 14.01 -12.52
C LEU A 127 -4.47 14.36 -13.07
N LYS A 128 -4.72 15.63 -13.45
CA LYS A 128 -5.98 16.04 -14.11
C LYS A 128 -6.20 15.36 -15.46
N LYS A 129 -5.13 14.88 -16.12
CA LYS A 129 -5.22 14.16 -17.40
C LYS A 129 -5.56 12.69 -17.23
N VAL A 130 -5.44 12.15 -16.02
CA VAL A 130 -5.74 10.75 -15.72
C VAL A 130 -7.25 10.57 -15.60
N ASN A 131 -7.85 9.81 -16.52
CA ASN A 131 -9.31 9.63 -16.60
C ASN A 131 -9.96 9.22 -15.27
N LYS A 132 -9.29 8.35 -14.50
CA LYS A 132 -9.74 7.88 -13.17
C LYS A 132 -10.04 9.03 -12.20
N TYR A 133 -9.26 10.12 -12.24
CA TYR A 133 -9.36 11.20 -11.27
C TYR A 133 -10.27 12.36 -11.71
N LYS A 134 -10.85 12.31 -12.92
CA LYS A 134 -11.72 13.37 -13.44
C LYS A 134 -12.87 13.72 -12.51
N VAL A 135 -13.53 12.71 -11.93
CA VAL A 135 -14.65 12.88 -11.00
C VAL A 135 -14.31 13.72 -9.76
N ILE A 136 -13.03 13.76 -9.36
CA ILE A 136 -12.55 14.57 -8.23
C ILE A 136 -11.71 15.79 -8.65
N LEU A 137 -11.31 15.92 -9.91
CA LEU A 137 -10.39 16.99 -10.37
C LEU A 137 -10.95 17.91 -11.45
N ASP A 138 -12.06 17.59 -12.11
CA ASP A 138 -12.61 18.40 -13.22
C ASP A 138 -13.01 19.81 -12.78
N GLU A 139 -13.51 19.95 -11.55
CA GLU A 139 -13.91 21.23 -10.95
C GLU A 139 -12.79 21.91 -10.13
N VAL A 140 -11.61 21.31 -10.09
CA VAL A 140 -10.46 21.84 -9.34
C VAL A 140 -9.51 22.52 -10.30
N ASP A 141 -9.43 23.84 -10.29
CA ASP A 141 -8.59 24.61 -11.23
C ASP A 141 -7.12 24.16 -11.22
N SER A 142 -6.52 24.03 -10.04
CA SER A 142 -5.17 23.52 -9.81
C SER A 142 -5.18 22.52 -8.66
N VAL A 143 -4.58 21.35 -8.91
CA VAL A 143 -4.38 20.29 -7.91
C VAL A 143 -3.47 20.80 -6.78
N PHE A 144 -2.47 21.60 -7.13
CA PHE A 144 -1.53 22.18 -6.18
C PHE A 144 -2.01 23.59 -5.80
N GLU A 145 -2.28 23.82 -4.51
CA GLU A 145 -2.62 25.14 -3.98
C GLU A 145 -1.38 25.95 -3.61
N GLY A 146 -0.35 25.29 -3.06
CA GLY A 146 0.87 25.97 -2.65
C GLY A 146 1.63 25.23 -1.55
N ILE A 147 2.78 25.79 -1.20
CA ILE A 147 3.53 25.44 0.01
C ILE A 147 3.28 26.52 1.06
N GLU A 148 2.86 26.10 2.26
CA GLU A 148 2.68 26.97 3.41
C GLU A 148 3.78 26.69 4.43
N VAL A 149 4.51 27.75 4.80
CA VAL A 149 5.60 27.71 5.76
C VAL A 149 5.05 27.85 7.18
N ILE A 150 5.49 26.97 8.09
CA ILE A 150 4.98 26.87 9.46
C ILE A 150 6.01 27.41 10.44
N TYR A 151 5.74 28.61 10.97
CA TYR A 151 6.56 29.23 12.01
C TYR A 151 6.15 28.74 13.39
N ASN A 152 6.90 27.80 13.97
CA ASN A 152 6.70 27.26 15.31
C ASN A 152 8.06 27.09 16.04
N ASP A 153 8.06 26.42 17.20
CA ASP A 153 9.29 26.18 17.99
C ASP A 153 10.35 25.31 17.29
N ASN A 154 10.02 24.67 16.16
CA ASN A 154 10.97 23.91 15.35
C ASN A 154 11.71 24.77 14.34
N PHE A 155 11.27 26.01 14.09
CA PHE A 155 11.99 26.97 13.26
C PHE A 155 13.31 27.36 13.92
N LYS A 156 14.44 27.07 13.26
CA LYS A 156 15.78 27.25 13.80
C LYS A 156 16.72 27.81 12.75
N ILE A 157 17.51 28.81 13.14
CA ILE A 157 18.61 29.37 12.35
C ILE A 157 19.85 29.28 13.21
N LYS A 158 20.85 28.54 12.74
CA LYS A 158 22.12 28.39 13.46
C LYS A 158 23.29 28.50 12.51
N SER A 159 24.42 28.94 13.03
CA SER A 159 25.65 29.10 12.27
C SER A 159 26.85 28.78 13.13
N GLY A 160 27.93 28.34 12.49
CA GLY A 160 29.21 28.15 13.15
C GLY A 160 30.29 27.80 12.13
N GLU A 161 31.41 27.32 12.64
CA GLU A 161 32.61 27.04 11.86
C GLU A 161 33.19 25.68 12.27
N LEU A 162 33.42 24.80 11.30
CA LEU A 162 34.08 23.51 11.54
C LEU A 162 35.52 23.74 12.02
N SER A 163 36.12 22.73 12.65
CA SER A 163 37.50 22.81 13.17
C SER A 163 38.56 23.21 12.14
N GLN A 164 38.27 23.03 10.85
CA GLN A 164 39.13 23.33 9.71
C GLN A 164 38.92 24.75 9.14
N GLY A 165 38.09 25.57 9.78
CA GLY A 165 37.81 26.95 9.36
C GLY A 165 36.68 27.09 8.32
N VAL A 166 35.87 26.05 8.15
CA VAL A 166 34.78 26.02 7.16
C VAL A 166 33.49 26.56 7.77
N TYR A 167 32.90 27.57 7.16
CA TYR A 167 31.59 28.08 7.60
C TYR A 167 30.49 27.07 7.29
N ILE A 168 29.58 26.90 8.25
CA ILE A 168 28.39 26.08 8.07
C ILE A 168 27.19 26.65 8.83
N GLY A 169 26.16 27.03 8.08
CA GLY A 169 24.86 27.50 8.55
C GLY A 169 23.78 26.46 8.34
N ASN A 170 22.79 26.42 9.23
CA ASN A 170 21.63 25.55 9.12
C ASN A 170 20.36 26.39 9.26
N PHE A 171 19.46 26.23 8.30
CA PHE A 171 18.11 26.80 8.32
C PHE A 171 17.12 25.63 8.35
N ILE A 172 16.35 25.52 9.43
CA ILE A 172 15.35 24.47 9.63
C ILE A 172 13.98 25.11 9.73
N ASN A 173 13.04 24.65 8.92
CA ASN A 173 11.67 25.11 8.99
C ASN A 173 10.68 24.03 8.58
N GLU A 174 9.51 24.03 9.21
CA GLU A 174 8.43 23.11 8.82
C GLU A 174 7.58 23.75 7.72
N TYR A 175 7.07 22.92 6.82
CA TYR A 175 6.15 23.36 5.79
C TYR A 175 5.09 22.29 5.51
N LYS A 176 4.01 22.71 4.85
CA LYS A 176 3.02 21.80 4.30
C LYS A 176 2.72 22.11 2.84
N VAL A 177 2.60 21.06 2.05
CA VAL A 177 2.13 21.10 0.68
C VAL A 177 0.63 20.88 0.68
N ASN A 178 -0.12 21.85 0.16
CA ASN A 178 -1.57 21.83 0.13
C ASN A 178 -2.07 21.35 -1.24
N ILE A 179 -2.82 20.25 -1.23
CA ILE A 179 -3.36 19.58 -2.43
C ILE A 179 -4.88 19.66 -2.40
N LYS A 180 -5.50 20.05 -3.53
CA LYS A 180 -6.95 20.19 -3.68
C LYS A 180 -7.55 19.05 -4.49
N TYR A 181 -8.71 18.59 -4.06
CA TYR A 181 -9.57 17.66 -4.79
C TYR A 181 -11.04 17.92 -4.42
N LYS A 182 -11.99 17.56 -5.29
CA LYS A 182 -13.42 17.63 -5.01
C LYS A 182 -13.82 16.40 -4.19
N GLY A 183 -14.23 16.62 -2.96
CA GLY A 183 -14.84 15.62 -2.10
C GLY A 183 -16.35 15.50 -2.33
N LYS A 184 -17.07 14.96 -1.35
CA LYS A 184 -18.50 14.65 -1.52
C LYS A 184 -19.37 15.90 -1.71
N ASN A 185 -19.01 17.00 -1.05
CA ASN A 185 -19.82 18.22 -1.01
C ASN A 185 -19.06 19.49 -1.42
N ASP A 186 -17.72 19.51 -1.32
CA ASP A 186 -16.91 20.70 -1.56
C ASP A 186 -15.48 20.31 -2.01
N ILE A 187 -14.67 21.30 -2.37
CA ILE A 187 -13.22 21.13 -2.59
C ILE A 187 -12.56 20.95 -1.22
N GLU A 188 -11.98 19.77 -1.02
CA GLU A 188 -11.26 19.38 0.18
C GLU A 188 -9.74 19.55 0.00
N LYS A 189 -9.01 19.50 1.12
CA LYS A 189 -7.55 19.63 1.15
C LYS A 189 -6.89 18.37 1.71
N PHE A 190 -5.85 17.90 1.03
CA PHE A 190 -4.90 16.91 1.52
C PHE A 190 -3.57 17.63 1.79
N GLU A 191 -3.04 17.48 3.00
CA GLU A 191 -1.80 18.14 3.44
C GLU A 191 -0.66 17.12 3.55
N ILE A 192 0.45 17.37 2.85
CA ILE A 192 1.71 16.66 3.10
C ILE A 192 2.60 17.57 3.93
N ARG A 193 3.02 17.12 5.12
CA ARG A 193 3.90 17.87 6.02
C ARG A 193 5.33 17.37 5.96
N ASP A 194 6.29 18.29 5.94
CA ASP A 194 7.71 17.95 5.96
C ASP A 194 8.54 19.08 6.60
N THR A 195 9.85 18.85 6.75
CA THR A 195 10.79 19.82 7.31
C THR A 195 11.89 20.10 6.31
N LEU A 196 12.05 21.36 5.93
CA LEU A 196 13.22 21.82 5.19
C LEU A 196 14.40 21.89 6.15
N LYS A 197 15.50 21.22 5.81
CA LYS A 197 16.80 21.35 6.46
C LYS A 197 17.80 21.78 5.40
N TYR A 198 18.12 23.06 5.40
CA TYR A 198 19.02 23.66 4.43
C TYR A 198 20.36 24.00 5.07
N THR A 199 21.44 23.65 4.38
CA THR A 199 22.80 23.95 4.79
C THR A 199 23.41 25.01 3.89
N SER A 200 23.89 26.10 4.51
CA SER A 200 24.70 27.13 3.86
C SER A 200 26.17 26.89 4.19
N THR A 201 27.06 26.84 3.20
CA THR A 201 28.50 26.64 3.45
C THR A 201 29.35 27.37 2.40
N ASP A 202 30.62 27.64 2.73
CA ASP A 202 31.62 28.10 1.77
C ASP A 202 32.56 26.98 1.29
N SER A 203 32.34 25.73 1.73
CA SER A 203 33.14 24.59 1.31
C SER A 203 32.47 23.80 0.18
N GLU A 204 33.02 23.90 -1.03
CA GLU A 204 32.66 23.02 -2.14
C GLU A 204 32.82 21.53 -1.79
N THR A 205 33.87 21.20 -1.03
CA THR A 205 34.12 19.84 -0.55
C THR A 205 33.00 19.35 0.36
N PHE A 206 32.50 20.20 1.26
CA PHE A 206 31.38 19.84 2.14
C PHE A 206 30.09 19.65 1.33
N LYS A 207 29.81 20.56 0.37
CA LYS A 207 28.67 20.42 -0.54
C LYS A 207 28.74 19.11 -1.31
N LEU A 208 29.88 18.81 -1.94
CA LEU A 208 30.07 17.58 -2.70
C LEU A 208 29.87 16.33 -1.83
N ALA A 209 30.40 16.34 -0.61
CA ALA A 209 30.23 15.25 0.35
C ALA A 209 28.75 15.02 0.69
N GLY A 210 28.02 16.09 1.03
CA GLY A 210 26.60 16.02 1.37
C GLY A 210 25.69 15.66 0.19
N ASP A 211 25.96 16.20 -1.00
CA ASP A 211 25.24 15.83 -2.23
C ASP A 211 25.44 14.35 -2.57
N ASN A 212 26.68 13.85 -2.44
CA ASN A 212 27.01 12.45 -2.67
C ASN A 212 26.35 11.52 -1.64
N LEU A 213 26.35 11.91 -0.36
CA LEU A 213 25.61 11.21 0.69
C LEU A 213 24.14 11.09 0.31
N ALA A 214 23.49 12.22 0.04
CA ALA A 214 22.06 12.27 -0.19
C ALA A 214 21.64 11.49 -1.46
N LYS A 215 22.48 11.51 -2.49
CA LYS A 215 22.24 10.80 -3.76
C LYS A 215 22.51 9.30 -3.70
N ASN A 216 23.53 8.86 -2.96
CA ASN A 216 24.07 7.51 -3.10
C ASN A 216 23.91 6.61 -1.87
N ILE A 217 23.71 7.15 -0.66
CA ILE A 217 23.67 6.32 0.57
C ILE A 217 22.61 5.22 0.52
N GLU A 218 21.47 5.51 -0.11
CA GLU A 218 20.37 4.54 -0.26
C GLU A 218 20.84 3.23 -0.90
N LYS A 219 21.66 3.32 -1.94
CA LYS A 219 22.17 2.18 -2.68
C LYS A 219 23.51 1.67 -2.13
N ASP A 220 24.40 2.57 -1.71
CA ASP A 220 25.72 2.20 -1.22
C ASP A 220 25.65 1.39 0.07
N PHE A 221 24.66 1.68 0.93
CA PHE A 221 24.40 0.91 2.15
C PHE A 221 24.05 -0.54 1.87
N LEU A 222 23.25 -0.79 0.82
CA LEU A 222 22.86 -2.14 0.40
C LEU A 222 24.03 -2.89 -0.25
N VAL A 223 24.85 -2.21 -1.05
CA VAL A 223 26.01 -2.79 -1.75
C VAL A 223 27.17 -3.09 -0.79
N SER A 224 27.26 -2.37 0.33
CA SER A 224 28.40 -2.43 1.24
C SER A 224 28.52 -3.77 1.97
N ASN A 225 29.66 -4.44 1.79
CA ASN A 225 30.02 -5.62 2.58
C ASN A 225 30.15 -5.32 4.08
N GLU A 226 30.61 -4.11 4.44
CA GLU A 226 30.74 -3.67 5.84
C GLU A 226 29.36 -3.51 6.51
N MET A 227 28.37 -3.02 5.76
CA MET A 227 27.01 -2.79 6.28
C MET A 227 26.07 -3.97 6.10
N LYS A 228 26.55 -5.08 5.54
CA LYS A 228 25.75 -6.23 5.15
C LYS A 228 24.90 -6.84 6.29
N LYS A 229 25.46 -6.89 7.52
CA LYS A 229 24.74 -7.32 8.74
C LYS A 229 23.58 -6.39 9.11
N TYR A 230 23.66 -5.11 8.72
CA TYR A 230 22.71 -4.05 9.07
C TYR A 230 21.77 -3.68 7.93
N SER A 231 22.11 -4.03 6.70
CA SER A 231 21.25 -3.90 5.53
C SER A 231 20.36 -5.12 5.31
N ASN A 232 20.56 -6.21 6.05
CA ASN A 232 19.71 -7.40 6.03
C ASN A 232 19.07 -7.68 7.39
N PHE A 233 17.76 -7.45 7.50
CA PHE A 233 16.98 -7.74 8.71
C PHE A 233 16.46 -9.18 8.70
N GLU A 234 16.81 -9.96 9.71
CA GLU A 234 16.27 -11.30 9.89
C GLU A 234 15.24 -11.32 11.02
N TRP A 235 14.04 -11.86 10.79
CA TRP A 235 12.95 -11.88 11.77
C TRP A 235 13.37 -12.41 13.14
N LYS A 236 14.10 -13.54 13.16
CA LYS A 236 14.62 -14.15 14.39
C LYS A 236 15.43 -13.18 15.27
N ASN A 237 16.03 -12.13 14.69
CA ASN A 237 16.85 -11.15 15.40
C ASN A 237 16.04 -9.91 15.85
N ILE A 238 14.85 -9.67 15.30
CA ILE A 238 14.06 -8.44 15.55
C ILE A 238 12.64 -8.68 16.09
N LYS A 239 12.15 -9.92 16.09
CA LYS A 239 10.77 -10.29 16.44
C LYS A 239 10.35 -10.00 17.89
N ASN A 240 11.30 -9.77 18.80
CA ASN A 240 11.05 -9.70 20.24
C ASN A 240 10.24 -10.94 20.74
N ASN A 241 9.10 -10.70 21.38
CA ASN A 241 8.22 -11.73 21.95
C ASN A 241 7.25 -12.35 20.95
N LYS A 242 7.26 -11.94 19.68
CA LYS A 242 6.38 -12.51 18.64
C LYS A 242 6.83 -13.91 18.22
N ASN A 243 5.89 -14.66 17.65
CA ASN A 243 6.11 -15.99 17.10
C ASN A 243 6.92 -15.91 15.80
N PHE A 244 7.56 -17.02 15.41
CA PHE A 244 8.36 -17.07 14.19
C PHE A 244 7.51 -16.90 12.92
N TYR A 245 6.31 -17.48 12.88
CA TYR A 245 5.44 -17.39 11.70
C TYR A 245 4.93 -15.96 11.45
N GLU A 246 4.86 -15.12 12.50
CA GLU A 246 4.41 -13.72 12.38
C GLU A 246 5.37 -12.85 11.55
N GLY A 247 6.57 -13.35 11.22
CA GLY A 247 7.50 -12.66 10.32
C GLY A 247 7.02 -12.54 8.87
N TYR A 248 5.95 -13.26 8.49
CA TYR A 248 5.27 -13.09 7.20
C TYR A 248 4.15 -12.05 7.24
N GLY A 249 3.85 -11.50 8.41
CA GLY A 249 2.99 -10.32 8.55
C GLY A 249 3.79 -9.03 8.56
N GLU A 250 3.17 -7.95 9.03
CA GLU A 250 3.78 -6.64 9.13
C GLU A 250 4.92 -6.61 10.16
N PHE A 251 6.10 -6.17 9.71
CA PHE A 251 7.35 -6.17 10.47
C PHE A 251 8.01 -4.78 10.63
N SER A 252 7.38 -3.73 10.09
CA SER A 252 7.94 -2.36 10.11
C SER A 252 8.21 -1.85 11.53
N ASN A 253 7.34 -2.20 12.49
CA ASN A 253 7.48 -1.82 13.89
C ASN A 253 8.68 -2.51 14.56
N GLU A 254 8.95 -3.77 14.22
CA GLU A 254 10.10 -4.51 14.73
C GLU A 254 11.41 -3.94 14.20
N ILE A 255 11.45 -3.55 12.92
CA ILE A 255 12.60 -2.84 12.33
C ILE A 255 12.80 -1.49 13.03
N LYS A 256 11.72 -0.70 13.20
CA LYS A 256 11.75 0.59 13.91
C LYS A 256 12.31 0.44 15.31
N ASN A 257 11.84 -0.56 16.06
CA ASN A 257 12.28 -0.82 17.42
C ASN A 257 13.76 -1.19 17.45
N TYR A 258 14.18 -2.13 16.60
CA TYR A 258 15.58 -2.55 16.48
C TYR A 258 16.50 -1.35 16.18
N ILE A 259 16.17 -0.53 15.18
CA ILE A 259 17.02 0.62 14.79
C ILE A 259 17.09 1.65 15.92
N ASN A 260 15.97 1.94 16.57
CA ASN A 260 15.93 2.97 17.62
C ASN A 260 16.59 2.51 18.92
N SER A 261 16.60 1.21 19.24
CA SER A 261 17.23 0.68 20.46
C SER A 261 18.68 0.21 20.27
N ASN A 262 19.14 0.01 19.03
CA ASN A 262 20.46 -0.57 18.76
C ASN A 262 21.53 0.51 18.51
N ASN A 263 22.35 0.79 19.53
CA ASN A 263 23.47 1.72 19.41
C ASN A 263 24.59 1.21 18.49
N GLU A 264 24.81 -0.11 18.39
CA GLU A 264 25.78 -0.68 17.46
C GLU A 264 25.39 -0.35 16.01
N TYR A 265 24.11 -0.51 15.65
CA TYR A 265 23.59 -0.13 14.33
C TYR A 265 23.84 1.35 14.03
N LYS A 266 23.46 2.23 14.97
CA LYS A 266 23.61 3.69 14.83
C LYS A 266 25.07 4.10 14.65
N ASN A 267 25.96 3.57 15.49
CA ASN A 267 27.39 3.89 15.43
C ASN A 267 28.04 3.40 14.14
N ASN A 268 27.71 2.18 13.69
CA ASN A 268 28.23 1.66 12.43
C ASN A 268 27.70 2.45 11.22
N LEU A 269 26.44 2.86 11.22
CA LEU A 269 25.88 3.73 10.17
C LEU A 269 26.57 5.10 10.13
N ILE A 270 26.82 5.73 11.27
CA ILE A 270 27.57 6.99 11.33
C ILE A 270 29.01 6.81 10.83
N ASN A 271 29.69 5.74 11.24
CA ASN A 271 31.05 5.44 10.79
C ASN A 271 31.10 5.20 9.27
N PHE A 272 30.12 4.46 8.74
CA PHE A 272 29.94 4.27 7.31
C PHE A 272 29.77 5.60 6.58
N ILE A 273 28.92 6.51 7.10
CA ILE A 273 28.72 7.84 6.51
C ILE A 273 30.02 8.65 6.51
N LYS A 274 30.71 8.71 7.66
CA LYS A 274 31.98 9.45 7.79
C LYS A 274 33.02 8.95 6.78
N LYS A 275 33.23 7.63 6.73
CA LYS A 275 34.26 6.98 5.91
C LYS A 275 33.98 7.02 4.41
N ASN A 276 32.72 7.08 3.97
CA ASN A 276 32.39 7.06 2.54
C ASN A 276 32.11 8.45 1.96
N TYR A 277 31.69 9.42 2.77
CA TYR A 277 31.27 10.73 2.26
C TYR A 277 32.05 11.91 2.84
N PHE A 278 32.48 11.85 4.11
CA PHE A 278 33.13 12.97 4.79
C PHE A 278 34.61 12.71 5.10
N THR A 279 35.32 11.98 4.24
CA THR A 279 36.74 11.61 4.44
C THR A 279 37.67 12.81 4.53
N SER A 280 37.35 13.92 3.84
CA SER A 280 38.11 15.18 3.89
C SER A 280 37.97 15.93 5.22
N PHE A 281 37.13 15.46 6.15
CA PHE A 281 36.87 16.10 7.43
C PHE A 281 37.21 15.15 8.59
N GLU A 282 38.51 14.90 8.81
CA GLU A 282 39.01 13.90 9.78
C GLU A 282 38.44 14.05 11.20
N ASN A 283 38.25 15.28 11.68
CA ASN A 283 37.76 15.58 13.02
C ASN A 283 36.24 15.84 13.09
N LEU A 284 35.48 15.44 12.06
CA LEU A 284 34.04 15.68 12.02
C LEU A 284 33.31 14.84 13.09
N THR A 285 32.75 15.53 14.08
CA THR A 285 31.92 14.89 15.11
C THR A 285 30.50 14.68 14.59
N LEU A 286 30.33 13.71 13.68
CA LEU A 286 29.03 13.24 13.22
C LEU A 286 28.46 12.20 14.20
N GLU A 287 27.19 12.34 14.57
CA GLU A 287 26.44 11.45 15.47
C GLU A 287 24.94 11.52 15.19
N PHE A 288 24.14 10.63 15.80
CA PHE A 288 22.69 10.79 15.87
C PHE A 288 22.31 11.50 17.17
N ASN A 289 21.69 12.68 17.09
CA ASN A 289 21.32 13.46 18.29
C ASN A 289 19.96 13.10 18.89
N LYS A 290 19.22 12.16 18.27
CA LYS A 290 17.89 11.71 18.70
C LYS A 290 17.93 10.22 19.02
N ASN A 291 17.19 9.83 20.06
CA ASN A 291 17.00 8.41 20.40
C ASN A 291 16.23 7.68 19.28
N SER A 292 15.22 8.34 18.71
CA SER A 292 14.46 7.83 17.57
C SER A 292 14.95 8.46 16.27
N ILE A 293 15.57 7.62 15.43
CA ILE A 293 16.12 8.00 14.12
C ILE A 293 15.29 7.44 12.96
N TYR A 294 14.50 6.40 13.21
CA TYR A 294 13.58 5.85 12.22
C TYR A 294 12.38 6.77 12.00
N VAL A 295 12.06 7.06 10.75
CA VAL A 295 10.87 7.83 10.35
C VAL A 295 9.78 6.89 9.85
N ASP A 296 10.05 6.16 8.77
CA ASP A 296 9.09 5.28 8.09
C ASP A 296 9.84 4.22 7.24
N SER A 297 9.11 3.25 6.69
CA SER A 297 9.63 2.26 5.76
C SER A 297 8.61 1.81 4.72
N ILE A 298 9.11 1.48 3.53
CA ILE A 298 8.27 1.01 2.42
C ILE A 298 8.84 -0.32 1.90
N PHE A 299 8.06 -1.38 2.06
CA PHE A 299 8.42 -2.76 1.66
C PHE A 299 7.46 -3.33 0.61
N LYS A 300 7.21 -2.56 -0.44
CA LYS A 300 6.29 -2.92 -1.56
C LYS A 300 6.83 -4.00 -2.49
N THR A 301 8.10 -4.39 -2.36
CA THR A 301 8.68 -5.54 -3.06
C THR A 301 8.86 -6.68 -2.05
N ASN A 302 7.86 -7.57 -1.98
CA ASN A 302 7.83 -8.66 -1.01
C ASN A 302 7.12 -9.90 -1.57
N LEU A 303 7.23 -11.03 -0.87
CA LEU A 303 6.63 -12.30 -1.26
C LEU A 303 5.10 -12.23 -1.37
N LEU A 304 4.42 -11.51 -0.49
CA LEU A 304 2.96 -11.36 -0.51
C LEU A 304 2.48 -10.74 -1.84
N ASN A 305 3.25 -9.78 -2.36
CA ASN A 305 2.92 -9.10 -3.61
C ASN A 305 3.07 -9.99 -4.86
N VAL A 306 3.73 -11.15 -4.75
CA VAL A 306 3.65 -12.21 -5.77
C VAL A 306 2.21 -12.69 -5.91
N PHE A 307 1.55 -12.96 -4.78
CA PHE A 307 0.16 -13.42 -4.75
C PHE A 307 -0.81 -12.31 -5.15
N GLU A 308 -0.57 -11.06 -4.73
CA GLU A 308 -1.45 -9.94 -5.07
C GLU A 308 -1.50 -9.64 -6.56
N THR A 309 -0.32 -9.49 -7.18
CA THR A 309 -0.19 -8.91 -8.53
C THR A 309 -0.50 -9.90 -9.65
N LYS A 310 -0.68 -11.18 -9.32
CA LYS A 310 -0.89 -12.24 -10.29
C LYS A 310 -2.32 -12.75 -10.27
N SER A 311 -2.74 -13.21 -11.45
CA SER A 311 -4.00 -13.90 -11.65
C SER A 311 -4.04 -15.21 -10.85
N SER A 312 -5.21 -15.61 -10.35
CA SER A 312 -5.39 -16.92 -9.71
C SER A 312 -5.04 -18.09 -10.65
N LYS A 313 -5.10 -17.87 -11.97
CA LYS A 313 -4.63 -18.81 -13.01
C LYS A 313 -3.16 -19.15 -12.92
N SER A 314 -2.36 -18.25 -12.34
CA SER A 314 -0.92 -18.43 -12.20
C SER A 314 -0.56 -19.31 -11.00
N PHE A 315 -1.52 -19.68 -10.15
CA PHE A 315 -1.32 -20.45 -8.93
C PHE A 315 -1.94 -21.85 -9.02
N GLU A 316 -1.93 -22.57 -7.90
CA GLU A 316 -2.26 -23.98 -7.86
C GLU A 316 -3.74 -24.25 -8.14
N ASP A 317 -3.96 -25.25 -8.99
CA ASP A 317 -5.27 -25.67 -9.47
C ASP A 317 -5.55 -27.11 -9.06
N TYR A 318 -6.37 -27.27 -8.03
CA TYR A 318 -6.79 -28.56 -7.52
C TYR A 318 -8.04 -29.09 -8.22
N THR A 319 -8.58 -28.41 -9.23
CA THR A 319 -9.84 -28.80 -9.87
C THR A 319 -9.79 -30.17 -10.56
N LYS A 320 -8.57 -30.64 -10.87
CA LYS A 320 -8.31 -31.96 -11.46
C LYS A 320 -8.17 -33.10 -10.43
N SER A 321 -8.00 -32.78 -9.14
CA SER A 321 -7.85 -33.76 -8.05
C SER A 321 -9.00 -33.65 -7.06
N GLU A 322 -9.91 -34.63 -7.04
CA GLU A 322 -11.06 -34.62 -6.12
C GLU A 322 -10.62 -34.62 -4.65
N GLN A 323 -9.68 -35.49 -4.29
CA GLN A 323 -9.14 -35.57 -2.93
C GLN A 323 -8.37 -34.30 -2.54
N GLY A 324 -7.58 -33.73 -3.46
CA GLY A 324 -6.85 -32.48 -3.21
C GLY A 324 -7.81 -31.31 -3.03
N SER A 325 -8.84 -31.20 -3.88
CA SER A 325 -9.91 -30.23 -3.77
C SER A 325 -10.64 -30.32 -2.43
N GLU A 326 -10.99 -31.52 -1.97
CA GLU A 326 -11.68 -31.70 -0.69
C GLU A 326 -10.80 -31.28 0.50
N LYS A 327 -9.53 -31.71 0.52
CA LYS A 327 -8.61 -31.38 1.61
C LYS A 327 -8.38 -29.88 1.73
N ILE A 328 -8.03 -29.21 0.61
CA ILE A 328 -7.77 -27.76 0.64
C ILE A 328 -9.04 -26.97 0.98
N PHE A 329 -10.20 -27.44 0.51
CA PHE A 329 -11.49 -26.85 0.84
C PHE A 329 -11.80 -26.92 2.34
N LYS A 330 -11.68 -28.10 2.95
CA LYS A 330 -11.87 -28.26 4.40
C LYS A 330 -10.88 -27.40 5.18
N THR A 331 -9.64 -27.32 4.71
CA THR A 331 -8.61 -26.50 5.35
C THR A 331 -8.95 -25.02 5.40
N ILE A 332 -9.56 -24.48 4.34
CA ILE A 332 -9.93 -23.06 4.26
C ILE A 332 -11.23 -22.79 5.03
N PHE A 333 -12.25 -23.64 4.92
CA PHE A 333 -13.61 -23.27 5.36
C PHE A 333 -14.14 -24.00 6.58
N ARG A 334 -13.55 -25.13 7.00
CA ARG A 334 -14.17 -26.02 7.99
C ARG A 334 -13.28 -26.43 9.16
N ASN A 335 -12.01 -26.69 8.91
CA ASN A 335 -11.08 -27.14 9.94
C ASN A 335 -10.73 -25.99 10.90
N ASP A 336 -10.45 -26.31 12.17
CA ASP A 336 -9.86 -25.36 13.11
C ASP A 336 -8.53 -24.80 12.56
N PRO A 337 -8.45 -23.47 12.33
CA PRO A 337 -7.23 -22.84 11.82
C PRO A 337 -6.03 -22.94 12.77
N ASN A 338 -6.25 -23.26 14.05
CA ASN A 338 -5.17 -23.47 15.02
C ASN A 338 -4.68 -24.93 15.07
N SER A 339 -5.35 -25.86 14.37
CA SER A 339 -5.01 -27.28 14.40
C SER A 339 -3.75 -27.61 13.59
N GLU A 340 -2.97 -28.57 14.08
CA GLU A 340 -1.78 -29.07 13.38
C GLU A 340 -2.13 -29.72 12.03
N LEU A 341 -3.29 -30.39 11.95
CA LEU A 341 -3.82 -30.95 10.71
C LEU A 341 -3.92 -29.88 9.61
N ASN A 342 -4.31 -28.66 9.95
CA ASN A 342 -4.49 -27.60 8.97
C ASN A 342 -3.15 -27.11 8.42
N THR A 343 -2.19 -26.85 9.32
CA THR A 343 -0.81 -26.50 8.95
C THR A 343 -0.17 -27.60 8.10
N GLN A 344 -0.33 -28.86 8.48
CA GLN A 344 0.24 -29.99 7.75
C GLN A 344 -0.40 -30.14 6.36
N THR A 345 -1.71 -29.94 6.24
CA THR A 345 -2.40 -29.98 4.93
C THR A 345 -1.89 -28.88 4.00
N LEU A 346 -1.72 -27.66 4.51
CA LEU A 346 -1.15 -26.55 3.75
C LEU A 346 0.29 -26.84 3.30
N LYS A 347 1.12 -27.41 4.17
CA LYS A 347 2.50 -27.82 3.87
C LYS A 347 2.58 -28.90 2.79
N GLU A 348 1.74 -29.92 2.88
CA GLU A 348 1.75 -31.06 1.96
C GLU A 348 1.16 -30.73 0.59
N LEU A 349 0.11 -29.91 0.55
CA LEU A 349 -0.64 -29.67 -0.68
C LEU A 349 -0.27 -28.35 -1.35
N TYR A 350 -0.01 -27.28 -0.59
CA TYR A 350 0.03 -25.91 -1.11
C TYR A 350 1.42 -25.27 -1.02
N PHE A 351 2.00 -25.14 0.17
CA PHE A 351 3.35 -24.61 0.37
C PHE A 351 4.41 -25.69 0.10
N THR A 352 4.35 -26.34 -1.06
CA THR A 352 5.35 -27.36 -1.45
C THR A 352 6.67 -26.71 -1.88
N ASN A 353 7.76 -27.49 -1.92
CA ASN A 353 9.04 -27.00 -2.45
C ASN A 353 8.92 -26.50 -3.89
N ASP A 354 8.17 -27.20 -4.73
CA ASP A 354 7.98 -26.82 -6.13
C ASP A 354 7.25 -25.47 -6.26
N ASN A 355 6.22 -25.26 -5.46
CA ASN A 355 5.46 -24.02 -5.44
C ASN A 355 6.29 -22.87 -4.88
N MET A 356 7.03 -23.11 -3.79
CA MET A 356 7.95 -22.11 -3.25
C MET A 356 9.03 -21.71 -4.26
N ASN A 357 9.58 -22.65 -5.02
CA ASN A 357 10.56 -22.36 -6.06
C ASN A 357 9.97 -21.46 -7.15
N LYS A 358 8.73 -21.74 -7.59
CA LYS A 358 7.99 -20.91 -8.54
C LYS A 358 7.78 -19.50 -8.01
N TRP A 359 7.29 -19.33 -6.78
CA TRP A 359 7.04 -18.01 -6.20
C TRP A 359 8.32 -17.23 -5.91
N ASN A 360 9.39 -17.91 -5.48
CA ASN A 360 10.70 -17.28 -5.29
C ASN A 360 11.29 -16.76 -6.60
N LYS A 361 11.05 -17.44 -7.73
CA LYS A 361 11.44 -16.94 -9.06
C LYS A 361 10.69 -15.67 -9.43
N GLU A 362 9.39 -15.61 -9.13
CA GLU A 362 8.58 -14.40 -9.33
C GLU A 362 9.03 -13.26 -8.41
N LEU A 363 9.25 -13.54 -7.13
CA LEU A 363 9.80 -12.57 -6.18
C LEU A 363 11.16 -12.04 -6.63
N THR A 364 12.03 -12.90 -7.15
CA THR A 364 13.34 -12.49 -7.71
C THR A 364 13.15 -11.49 -8.85
N THR A 365 12.16 -11.69 -9.71
CA THR A 365 11.84 -10.73 -10.79
C THR A 365 11.40 -9.38 -10.22
N LEU A 366 10.57 -9.36 -9.17
CA LEU A 366 10.16 -8.13 -8.50
C LEU A 366 11.35 -7.42 -7.84
N LYS A 367 12.23 -8.18 -7.17
CA LYS A 367 13.46 -7.66 -6.54
C LYS A 367 14.43 -7.07 -7.57
N SER A 368 14.65 -7.73 -8.71
CA SER A 368 15.53 -7.20 -9.77
C SER A 368 14.96 -5.92 -10.39
N ASN A 369 13.63 -5.80 -10.51
CA ASN A 369 13.00 -4.54 -10.95
C ASN A 369 13.18 -3.41 -9.92
N TYR A 370 13.12 -3.72 -8.63
CA TYR A 370 13.45 -2.76 -7.58
C TYR A 370 14.91 -2.27 -7.71
N LEU A 371 15.87 -3.17 -7.91
CA LEU A 371 17.28 -2.81 -8.10
C LEU A 371 17.51 -1.91 -9.33
N LYS A 372 16.82 -2.17 -10.45
CA LYS A 372 16.88 -1.30 -11.65
C LYS A 372 16.46 0.14 -11.35
N ASN A 373 15.45 0.33 -10.49
CA ASN A 373 14.98 1.66 -10.11
C ASN A 373 15.98 2.44 -9.24
N LEU A 374 16.91 1.74 -8.56
CA LEU A 374 17.98 2.37 -7.77
C LEU A 374 19.12 2.95 -8.62
N LYS A 375 19.12 2.75 -9.95
CA LYS A 375 20.17 3.22 -10.86
C LYS A 375 21.58 2.75 -10.39
N LEU A 376 21.66 1.48 -10.02
CA LEU A 376 22.90 0.77 -9.70
C LEU A 376 23.72 0.58 -10.99
N THR A 377 25.05 0.49 -10.86
CA THR A 377 25.87 -0.05 -11.97
C THR A 377 25.64 -1.55 -12.12
N ASP A 378 26.00 -2.13 -13.27
CA ASP A 378 25.90 -3.58 -13.49
C ASP A 378 26.71 -4.36 -12.44
N GLN A 379 27.92 -3.87 -12.09
CA GLN A 379 28.74 -4.48 -11.05
C GLN A 379 28.06 -4.45 -9.68
N GLN A 380 27.47 -3.32 -9.28
CA GLN A 380 26.77 -3.21 -8.00
C GLN A 380 25.53 -4.13 -7.97
N SER A 381 24.78 -4.18 -9.07
CA SER A 381 23.62 -5.06 -9.21
C SER A 381 24.03 -6.53 -9.07
N ASN A 382 25.08 -6.94 -9.78
CA ASN A 382 25.62 -8.30 -9.72
C ASN A 382 26.12 -8.67 -8.31
N LEU A 383 26.73 -7.73 -7.57
CA LEU A 383 27.17 -7.98 -6.19
C LEU A 383 25.98 -8.26 -5.27
N ILE A 384 24.90 -7.48 -5.40
CA ILE A 384 23.68 -7.67 -4.59
C ILE A 384 22.99 -8.96 -4.99
N GLU A 385 22.75 -9.18 -6.28
CA GLU A 385 21.97 -10.33 -6.78
C GLU A 385 22.61 -11.69 -6.45
N ASN A 386 23.94 -11.73 -6.34
CA ASN A 386 24.69 -12.93 -5.95
C ASN A 386 24.85 -13.09 -4.42
N SER A 387 24.36 -12.15 -3.61
CA SER A 387 24.46 -12.25 -2.16
C SER A 387 23.40 -13.20 -1.57
N ASN A 388 23.79 -13.98 -0.56
CA ASN A 388 22.88 -14.91 0.13
C ASN A 388 21.66 -14.20 0.74
N GLU A 389 21.88 -12.99 1.24
CA GLU A 389 20.90 -12.13 1.90
C GLU A 389 19.84 -11.72 0.89
N TYR A 390 20.25 -11.24 -0.29
CA TYR A 390 19.32 -10.94 -1.38
C TYR A 390 18.58 -12.18 -1.86
N ILE A 391 19.30 -13.30 -2.11
CA ILE A 391 18.70 -14.54 -2.62
C ILE A 391 17.61 -15.04 -1.64
N LYS A 392 17.90 -15.01 -0.34
CA LYS A 392 17.01 -15.51 0.71
C LYS A 392 15.95 -14.50 1.16
N ALA A 393 16.09 -13.21 0.83
CA ALA A 393 15.17 -12.16 1.23
C ALA A 393 13.74 -12.42 0.74
N ASP A 394 12.80 -12.33 1.67
CA ASP A 394 11.35 -12.35 1.45
C ASP A 394 10.83 -10.96 1.08
N SER A 395 11.62 -9.91 1.35
CA SER A 395 11.33 -8.54 0.94
C SER A 395 12.60 -7.70 0.71
N ILE A 396 12.49 -6.71 -0.17
CA ILE A 396 13.43 -5.60 -0.32
C ILE A 396 12.63 -4.30 -0.29
N GLY A 397 13.19 -3.28 0.34
CA GLY A 397 12.52 -1.99 0.50
C GLY A 397 13.47 -0.92 0.99
N ASN A 398 12.91 0.21 1.40
CA ASN A 398 13.69 1.34 1.93
C ASN A 398 13.19 1.81 3.29
N LEU A 399 14.12 2.33 4.07
CA LEU A 399 13.89 2.96 5.37
C LEU A 399 14.23 4.44 5.27
N LYS A 400 13.38 5.34 5.77
CA LYS A 400 13.67 6.76 5.93
C LYS A 400 14.22 7.01 7.34
N LEU A 401 15.41 7.59 7.44
CA LEU A 401 16.07 7.92 8.69
C LEU A 401 16.31 9.42 8.83
N LYS A 402 16.35 9.91 10.08
CA LYS A 402 16.57 11.32 10.45
C LYS A 402 17.53 11.47 11.62
N GLY A 403 17.95 12.71 11.86
CA GLY A 403 18.64 13.12 13.09
C GLY A 403 20.15 12.89 13.09
N ALA A 404 20.76 12.66 11.93
CA ALA A 404 22.20 12.74 11.79
C ALA A 404 22.64 14.20 11.93
N THR A 405 23.64 14.45 12.76
CA THR A 405 24.08 15.81 13.09
C THR A 405 25.58 15.92 13.23
N ILE A 406 26.11 17.10 12.91
CA ILE A 406 27.50 17.46 13.16
C ILE A 406 27.56 18.36 14.39
N THR A 407 28.29 17.93 15.41
CA THR A 407 28.61 18.77 16.57
C THR A 407 29.80 19.67 16.25
N ILE A 408 29.63 20.97 16.51
CA ILE A 408 30.59 22.04 16.22
C ILE A 408 30.87 22.82 17.50
N GLY A 409 32.14 23.07 17.80
CA GLY A 409 32.56 23.73 19.04
C GLY A 409 32.32 22.89 20.30
N SER A 410 32.50 23.52 21.47
CA SER A 410 32.32 22.88 22.78
C SER A 410 31.75 23.88 23.81
N GLY A 411 31.21 23.35 24.90
CA GLY A 411 30.64 24.16 26.00
C GLY A 411 29.49 25.07 25.53
N ASN A 412 29.53 26.34 25.92
CA ASN A 412 28.50 27.33 25.59
C ASN A 412 28.47 27.74 24.11
N ASN A 413 29.52 27.41 23.34
CA ASN A 413 29.61 27.68 21.90
C ASN A 413 29.26 26.43 21.06
N LYS A 414 28.66 25.40 21.69
CA LYS A 414 28.26 24.18 20.99
C LYS A 414 27.11 24.47 20.03
N TYR A 415 27.34 24.20 18.75
CA TYR A 415 26.36 24.22 17.68
C TYR A 415 26.14 22.79 17.17
N ILE A 416 24.88 22.40 17.02
CA ILE A 416 24.49 21.11 16.42
C ILE A 416 23.89 21.41 15.06
N HIS A 417 24.59 21.04 14.01
CA HIS A 417 24.15 21.16 12.63
C HIS A 417 23.34 19.92 12.24
N GLU A 418 22.07 20.08 11.84
CA GLU A 418 21.22 18.96 11.41
C GLU A 418 21.41 18.65 9.93
N LEU A 419 21.77 17.42 9.59
CA LEU A 419 21.78 16.97 8.21
C LEU A 419 20.36 16.63 7.74
N SER A 420 20.19 16.66 6.42
CA SER A 420 18.99 16.20 5.73
C SER A 420 18.68 14.74 6.06
N ASP A 421 17.39 14.41 6.07
CA ASP A 421 16.92 13.03 6.18
C ASP A 421 17.34 12.24 4.93
N PHE A 422 17.56 10.93 5.08
CA PHE A 422 18.01 10.07 3.98
C PHE A 422 17.35 8.70 4.02
N ASN A 423 17.36 8.03 2.87
CA ASN A 423 16.82 6.68 2.72
C ASN A 423 17.96 5.65 2.71
N LEU A 424 17.68 4.45 3.20
CA LEU A 424 18.54 3.27 3.09
C LEU A 424 17.76 2.13 2.44
N SER A 425 18.29 1.51 1.38
CA SER A 425 17.72 0.25 0.87
C SER A 425 18.19 -0.93 1.69
N VAL A 426 17.26 -1.82 2.03
CA VAL A 426 17.49 -2.95 2.94
C VAL A 426 16.70 -4.17 2.48
N THR A 427 17.18 -5.35 2.85
CA THR A 427 16.47 -6.62 2.68
C THR A 427 15.90 -7.10 4.01
N TYR A 428 14.85 -7.90 3.91
CA TYR A 428 14.23 -8.58 5.04
C TYR A 428 13.98 -10.05 4.71
N ASN A 429 14.23 -10.94 5.68
CA ASN A 429 13.88 -12.35 5.60
C ASN A 429 13.20 -12.85 6.88
N ALA A 430 12.08 -13.55 6.71
CA ALA A 430 11.40 -14.24 7.80
C ALA A 430 12.14 -15.52 8.19
N SER A 431 12.61 -16.27 7.18
CA SER A 431 13.50 -17.43 7.37
C SER A 431 14.55 -17.50 6.24
N SER A 432 15.65 -18.20 6.53
CA SER A 432 16.78 -18.38 5.61
C SER A 432 16.80 -19.75 4.90
N LYS A 433 15.90 -20.67 5.27
CA LYS A 433 15.84 -22.06 4.78
C LYS A 433 14.46 -22.36 4.21
N THR A 434 14.38 -22.95 3.02
CA THR A 434 13.10 -23.21 2.34
C THR A 434 12.16 -24.07 3.17
N GLU A 435 12.65 -25.10 3.85
CA GLU A 435 11.82 -26.01 4.65
C GLU A 435 11.15 -25.28 5.83
N GLU A 436 11.91 -24.41 6.49
CA GLU A 436 11.41 -23.56 7.57
C GLU A 436 10.44 -22.49 7.03
N LYS A 437 10.73 -21.90 5.86
CA LYS A 437 9.79 -20.98 5.19
C LYS A 437 8.44 -21.63 4.95
N ILE A 438 8.44 -22.86 4.44
CA ILE A 438 7.23 -23.63 4.16
C ILE A 438 6.39 -23.83 5.43
N GLU A 439 7.03 -24.26 6.51
CA GLU A 439 6.38 -24.48 7.80
C GLU A 439 5.79 -23.18 8.36
N LEU A 440 6.60 -22.12 8.41
CA LEU A 440 6.19 -20.83 8.95
C LEU A 440 5.12 -20.14 8.09
N LEU A 441 5.16 -20.25 6.75
CA LEU A 441 4.10 -19.75 5.87
C LEU A 441 2.81 -20.53 6.05
N SER A 442 2.89 -21.85 6.22
CA SER A 442 1.71 -22.69 6.48
C SER A 442 1.06 -22.31 7.81
N GLU A 443 1.87 -22.10 8.85
CA GLU A 443 1.40 -21.63 10.15
C GLU A 443 0.79 -20.23 10.09
N PHE A 444 1.48 -19.28 9.46
CA PHE A 444 0.98 -17.91 9.31
C PHE A 444 -0.35 -17.89 8.56
N THR A 445 -0.40 -18.61 7.45
CA THR A 445 -1.60 -18.71 6.62
C THR A 445 -2.77 -19.33 7.39
N SER A 446 -2.53 -20.41 8.15
CA SER A 446 -3.59 -21.03 8.94
C SER A 446 -4.01 -20.14 10.13
N LYS A 447 -3.06 -19.78 10.99
CA LYS A 447 -3.31 -19.14 12.29
C LYS A 447 -3.62 -17.64 12.20
N VAL A 448 -3.27 -16.98 11.11
CA VAL A 448 -3.54 -15.54 10.90
C VAL A 448 -4.54 -15.34 9.78
N ILE A 449 -4.28 -15.84 8.57
CA ILE A 449 -5.10 -15.54 7.39
C ILE A 449 -6.45 -16.26 7.43
N ILE A 450 -6.45 -17.59 7.52
CA ILE A 450 -7.69 -18.40 7.58
C ILE A 450 -8.44 -18.10 8.88
N LYS A 451 -7.73 -18.02 10.02
CA LYS A 451 -8.34 -17.64 11.30
C LYS A 451 -9.00 -16.27 11.25
N GLY A 452 -8.36 -15.27 10.66
CA GLY A 452 -8.93 -13.94 10.50
C GLY A 452 -10.24 -13.98 9.71
N MET A 453 -10.28 -14.78 8.64
CA MET A 453 -11.51 -15.01 7.86
C MET A 453 -12.59 -15.68 8.71
N HIS A 454 -12.24 -16.74 9.45
CA HIS A 454 -13.20 -17.45 10.32
C HIS A 454 -13.77 -16.52 11.38
N ASN A 455 -12.94 -15.70 12.02
CA ASN A 455 -13.38 -14.73 13.02
C ASN A 455 -14.32 -13.68 12.41
N PHE A 456 -14.00 -13.17 11.21
CA PHE A 456 -14.82 -12.14 10.55
C PHE A 456 -16.24 -12.62 10.22
N TYR A 457 -16.35 -13.84 9.68
CA TYR A 457 -17.65 -14.45 9.37
C TYR A 457 -18.31 -15.14 10.56
N GLU A 458 -17.63 -15.18 11.72
CA GLU A 458 -17.99 -16.00 12.87
C GLU A 458 -18.27 -17.47 12.47
N ILE A 459 -17.38 -18.04 11.65
CA ILE A 459 -17.38 -19.46 11.30
C ILE A 459 -17.04 -20.23 12.57
N ASP A 460 -17.96 -21.08 13.06
CA ASP A 460 -17.66 -21.98 14.17
C ASP A 460 -16.82 -23.14 13.64
N SER A 461 -15.51 -23.02 13.80
CA SER A 461 -14.52 -24.02 13.40
C SER A 461 -14.44 -25.22 14.37
N ASN A 462 -15.08 -25.12 15.54
CA ASN A 462 -15.26 -26.24 16.47
C ASN A 462 -16.54 -27.02 16.17
N PHE A 463 -17.38 -26.51 15.28
CA PHE A 463 -18.58 -27.19 14.84
C PHE A 463 -18.23 -28.50 14.14
N LYS A 464 -18.86 -29.59 14.56
CA LYS A 464 -18.74 -30.87 13.86
C LYS A 464 -19.61 -30.83 12.60
N TYR A 465 -18.98 -30.47 11.49
CA TYR A 465 -19.62 -30.54 10.18
C TYR A 465 -20.15 -31.96 9.90
N PRO A 466 -21.28 -32.09 9.19
CA PRO A 466 -21.76 -33.37 8.69
C PRO A 466 -20.71 -34.07 7.83
N GLU A 467 -20.89 -35.37 7.61
CA GLU A 467 -20.03 -36.13 6.71
C GLU A 467 -19.98 -35.46 5.34
N PHE A 468 -18.77 -35.33 4.79
CA PHE A 468 -18.55 -34.62 3.52
C PHE A 468 -19.37 -35.26 2.40
N ASN A 469 -19.99 -34.44 1.55
CA ASN A 469 -20.93 -34.87 0.51
C ASN A 469 -22.24 -35.54 1.00
N SER A 470 -22.50 -35.68 2.30
CA SER A 470 -23.80 -36.18 2.78
C SER A 470 -24.96 -35.26 2.41
N ASN A 471 -26.19 -35.73 2.61
CA ASN A 471 -27.39 -34.93 2.36
C ASN A 471 -27.53 -33.73 3.30
N GLN A 472 -26.83 -33.76 4.44
CA GLN A 472 -26.82 -32.68 5.42
C GLN A 472 -25.61 -31.75 5.26
N ASP A 473 -24.68 -32.05 4.34
CA ASP A 473 -23.44 -31.30 4.15
C ASP A 473 -23.66 -29.92 3.53
N TYR A 474 -22.84 -28.94 3.91
CA TYR A 474 -22.88 -27.55 3.46
C TYR A 474 -21.48 -26.92 3.45
N LEU A 475 -21.24 -25.87 2.67
CA LEU A 475 -19.94 -25.22 2.49
C LEU A 475 -19.32 -24.78 3.81
N MET A 476 -19.99 -23.85 4.48
CA MET A 476 -19.57 -23.22 5.73
C MET A 476 -20.79 -22.75 6.53
N ASN A 477 -20.61 -22.56 7.82
CA ASN A 477 -21.54 -21.80 8.66
C ASN A 477 -21.12 -20.32 8.71
N ILE A 478 -22.07 -19.42 8.96
CA ILE A 478 -21.82 -18.01 9.26
C ILE A 478 -22.63 -17.68 10.51
N GLY A 479 -21.97 -17.14 11.54
CA GLY A 479 -22.63 -16.68 12.77
C GLY A 479 -22.88 -15.17 12.81
N SER A 480 -22.14 -14.40 12.00
CA SER A 480 -22.18 -12.94 12.06
C SER A 480 -23.54 -12.40 11.64
N LYS A 481 -24.33 -11.95 12.61
CA LYS A 481 -25.70 -11.43 12.40
C LYS A 481 -25.73 -10.24 11.44
N GLU A 482 -24.70 -9.39 11.50
CA GLU A 482 -24.58 -8.23 10.61
C GLU A 482 -24.38 -8.69 9.16
N ILE A 483 -23.42 -9.58 8.91
CA ILE A 483 -23.17 -10.14 7.57
C ILE A 483 -24.40 -10.88 7.06
N ILE A 484 -25.04 -11.70 7.90
CA ILE A 484 -26.28 -12.41 7.54
C ILE A 484 -27.38 -11.42 7.13
N SER A 485 -27.52 -10.31 7.87
CA SER A 485 -28.52 -9.27 7.56
C SER A 485 -28.20 -8.58 6.24
N GLN A 486 -26.95 -8.20 6.01
CA GLN A 486 -26.49 -7.61 4.73
C GLN A 486 -26.71 -8.57 3.55
N MET A 487 -26.36 -9.85 3.69
CA MET A 487 -26.62 -10.86 2.66
C MET A 487 -28.12 -11.00 2.34
N LYS A 488 -28.99 -10.86 3.35
CA LYS A 488 -30.45 -10.88 3.19
C LYS A 488 -30.99 -9.59 2.56
N GLU A 489 -30.34 -8.45 2.79
CA GLU A 489 -30.77 -7.10 2.35
C GLU A 489 -30.25 -6.70 0.95
N ASP A 490 -28.95 -6.83 0.70
CA ASP A 490 -28.28 -6.17 -0.43
C ASP A 490 -28.53 -6.84 -1.79
N ASP A 491 -28.50 -8.17 -1.90
CA ASP A 491 -28.33 -8.80 -3.23
C ASP A 491 -29.27 -9.98 -3.56
N ILE A 492 -29.79 -10.69 -2.55
CA ILE A 492 -30.67 -11.85 -2.83
C ILE A 492 -32.15 -11.44 -2.94
N ARG A 493 -32.61 -10.46 -2.16
CA ARG A 493 -34.02 -9.99 -2.20
C ARG A 493 -34.29 -8.96 -3.29
N SER A 494 -33.31 -8.11 -3.64
CA SER A 494 -33.54 -6.91 -4.46
C SER A 494 -33.76 -7.21 -5.96
N LYS A 495 -33.27 -8.35 -6.47
CA LYS A 495 -33.50 -8.83 -7.84
C LYS A 495 -33.44 -10.36 -7.92
N PRO A 496 -34.49 -11.16 -7.60
CA PRO A 496 -34.46 -12.59 -7.91
C PRO A 496 -34.10 -12.75 -9.38
N SER A 497 -32.96 -13.40 -9.68
CA SER A 497 -32.48 -13.42 -11.06
C SER A 497 -33.54 -14.14 -11.91
N LYS A 498 -34.13 -13.42 -12.86
CA LYS A 498 -34.99 -14.05 -13.89
C LYS A 498 -34.23 -15.13 -14.68
N SER A 499 -32.91 -15.17 -14.55
CA SER A 499 -31.99 -16.18 -15.05
C SER A 499 -31.47 -17.03 -13.89
N GLY A 500 -31.97 -18.27 -13.76
CA GLY A 500 -31.50 -19.24 -12.77
C GLY A 500 -30.00 -19.53 -12.91
N GLY A 501 -29.35 -19.93 -11.81
CA GLY A 501 -27.98 -20.44 -11.85
C GLY A 501 -26.83 -19.45 -11.63
N ASN A 502 -27.09 -18.15 -11.43
CA ASN A 502 -26.00 -17.19 -11.24
C ASN A 502 -25.43 -17.23 -9.80
N LEU A 503 -24.45 -18.11 -9.56
CA LEU A 503 -23.79 -18.25 -8.26
C LEU A 503 -22.84 -17.09 -7.92
N ASN A 504 -22.42 -16.30 -8.92
CA ASN A 504 -21.57 -15.14 -8.66
C ASN A 504 -22.21 -14.23 -7.63
N ARG A 505 -23.54 -14.07 -7.63
CA ARG A 505 -24.24 -13.21 -6.67
C ARG A 505 -24.09 -13.65 -5.21
N ILE A 506 -24.06 -14.95 -4.94
CA ILE A 506 -23.84 -15.45 -3.58
C ILE A 506 -22.45 -15.04 -3.11
N PHE A 507 -21.44 -15.26 -3.95
CA PHE A 507 -20.05 -14.88 -3.61
C PHE A 507 -19.85 -13.36 -3.61
N TRP A 508 -20.55 -12.62 -4.46
CA TRP A 508 -20.59 -11.16 -4.44
C TRP A 508 -21.25 -10.63 -3.16
N SER A 509 -22.30 -11.25 -2.64
CA SER A 509 -22.89 -10.84 -1.36
C SER A 509 -21.97 -11.08 -0.16
N LEU A 510 -21.15 -12.14 -0.20
CA LEU A 510 -20.06 -12.34 0.78
C LEU A 510 -18.97 -11.28 0.66
N TRP A 511 -18.82 -10.69 -0.53
CA TRP A 511 -17.85 -9.65 -0.82
C TRP A 511 -18.37 -8.24 -0.51
N ASP A 512 -19.60 -7.91 -0.86
CA ASP A 512 -20.17 -6.57 -0.68
C ASP A 512 -20.32 -6.21 0.80
N SER A 513 -20.43 -7.20 1.68
CA SER A 513 -20.30 -7.04 3.13
C SER A 513 -18.91 -6.51 3.55
N PHE A 514 -17.86 -6.79 2.78
CA PHE A 514 -16.55 -6.14 2.95
C PHE A 514 -16.55 -4.72 2.42
N LYS A 515 -17.18 -4.45 1.28
CA LYS A 515 -17.06 -3.13 0.63
C LYS A 515 -17.77 -2.02 1.44
N SER A 516 -18.86 -2.35 2.12
CA SER A 516 -19.77 -1.36 2.72
C SER A 516 -19.52 -1.05 4.21
N SER A 517 -18.69 -1.84 4.91
CA SER A 517 -18.61 -1.80 6.39
C SER A 517 -17.27 -1.27 6.93
N GLN A 518 -17.31 -0.61 8.09
CA GLN A 518 -16.13 -0.30 8.90
C GLN A 518 -15.37 -1.58 9.30
N ASN A 519 -16.10 -2.71 9.38
CA ASN A 519 -15.60 -4.02 9.74
C ASN A 519 -14.58 -4.57 8.73
N SER A 520 -14.63 -4.18 7.46
CA SER A 520 -13.63 -4.63 6.50
C SER A 520 -12.25 -4.04 6.75
N LYS A 521 -12.17 -2.76 7.12
CA LYS A 521 -10.91 -2.13 7.54
C LYS A 521 -10.35 -2.84 8.77
N GLU A 522 -11.22 -3.18 9.72
CA GLU A 522 -10.83 -3.90 10.93
C GLU A 522 -10.34 -5.32 10.60
N PHE A 523 -11.04 -6.07 9.76
CA PHE A 523 -10.59 -7.37 9.26
C PHE A 523 -9.20 -7.28 8.62
N ILE A 524 -9.04 -6.34 7.68
CA ILE A 524 -7.80 -6.13 6.94
C ILE A 524 -6.64 -5.82 7.90
N ASN A 525 -6.87 -4.94 8.88
CA ASN A 525 -5.88 -4.61 9.89
C ASN A 525 -5.54 -5.83 10.75
N ASN A 526 -6.53 -6.65 11.09
CA ASN A 526 -6.36 -7.85 11.90
C ASN A 526 -5.61 -8.98 11.19
N LEU A 527 -5.56 -8.98 9.85
CA LEU A 527 -4.71 -9.90 9.08
C LEU A 527 -3.22 -9.58 9.21
N ASN A 528 -2.86 -8.43 9.78
CA ASN A 528 -1.47 -7.98 9.96
C ASN A 528 -0.65 -8.02 8.65
N ILE A 529 -1.26 -7.67 7.52
CA ILE A 529 -0.59 -7.61 6.20
C ILE A 529 -0.79 -6.28 5.48
N TYR A 530 -1.64 -5.38 6.01
CA TYR A 530 -2.15 -4.21 5.30
C TYR A 530 -1.05 -3.31 4.72
N ASN A 531 -0.03 -2.97 5.51
CA ASN A 531 1.02 -2.05 5.06
C ASN A 531 1.97 -2.66 4.00
N MET A 532 1.96 -3.99 3.84
CA MET A 532 2.79 -4.70 2.88
C MET A 532 2.20 -4.77 1.46
N LEU A 533 0.91 -4.48 1.31
CA LEU A 533 0.18 -4.67 0.05
C LEU A 533 0.46 -3.56 -0.95
N ASN A 534 0.44 -3.89 -2.24
CA ASN A 534 0.55 -2.92 -3.33
C ASN A 534 -0.78 -2.32 -3.74
N LYS A 535 -1.88 -3.02 -3.48
CA LYS A 535 -3.24 -2.60 -3.85
C LYS A 535 -4.11 -2.54 -2.62
N ASN A 536 -5.21 -1.80 -2.72
CA ASN A 536 -6.23 -1.81 -1.68
C ASN A 536 -6.85 -3.21 -1.58
N LEU A 537 -7.00 -3.74 -0.36
CA LEU A 537 -7.57 -5.07 -0.10
C LEU A 537 -9.05 -5.17 -0.54
N SER A 538 -9.71 -4.03 -0.79
CA SER A 538 -11.00 -3.92 -1.50
C SER A 538 -10.97 -4.48 -2.94
N LEU A 539 -9.86 -5.05 -3.40
CA LEU A 539 -9.76 -5.78 -4.67
C LEU A 539 -9.15 -7.19 -4.50
N VAL A 540 -9.08 -7.72 -3.27
CA VAL A 540 -8.57 -9.07 -2.99
C VAL A 540 -9.76 -10.01 -2.78
N TYR A 541 -10.13 -10.74 -3.84
CA TYR A 541 -11.34 -11.59 -3.85
C TYR A 541 -11.22 -12.81 -2.96
N LEU A 542 -12.09 -12.89 -1.95
CA LEU A 542 -12.18 -14.09 -1.15
C LEU A 542 -12.67 -15.29 -1.96
N ILE A 543 -13.76 -15.16 -2.72
CA ILE A 543 -14.37 -16.29 -3.42
C ILE A 543 -14.94 -15.85 -4.77
N ASN A 544 -14.69 -16.59 -5.85
CA ASN A 544 -15.32 -16.36 -7.16
C ASN A 544 -15.68 -17.69 -7.84
N SER A 545 -16.71 -17.71 -8.69
CA SER A 545 -17.05 -18.92 -9.47
C SER A 545 -16.27 -18.99 -10.78
N ASN A 546 -15.87 -20.19 -11.15
CA ASN A 546 -15.06 -20.49 -12.32
C ASN A 546 -15.73 -21.55 -13.19
N SER A 547 -15.55 -21.46 -14.50
CA SER A 547 -15.96 -22.48 -15.45
C SER A 547 -14.81 -23.40 -15.81
N SER A 548 -15.12 -24.62 -16.27
CA SER A 548 -14.12 -25.67 -16.55
C SER A 548 -13.00 -25.23 -17.51
N ASN A 549 -13.29 -24.27 -18.39
CA ASN A 549 -12.36 -23.76 -19.39
C ASN A 549 -11.86 -22.33 -19.09
N ASN A 550 -12.45 -21.64 -18.11
CA ASN A 550 -12.08 -20.28 -17.75
C ASN A 550 -12.12 -20.09 -16.23
N LEU A 551 -10.93 -20.04 -15.62
CA LEU A 551 -10.75 -19.49 -14.28
C LEU A 551 -10.94 -17.96 -14.33
N TYR A 552 -11.49 -17.36 -13.29
CA TYR A 552 -11.74 -15.92 -13.18
C TYR A 552 -11.10 -15.33 -11.94
N ASP A 553 -10.66 -14.09 -12.10
CA ASP A 553 -10.33 -13.12 -11.04
C ASP A 553 -10.96 -11.77 -11.41
N LEU A 554 -11.02 -10.79 -10.50
CA LEU A 554 -11.77 -9.56 -10.80
C LEU A 554 -11.06 -8.56 -11.72
N GLU A 555 -9.75 -8.65 -11.91
CA GLU A 555 -9.07 -7.99 -13.04
C GLU A 555 -9.63 -8.45 -14.40
N SER A 556 -10.22 -9.66 -14.48
CA SER A 556 -10.90 -10.19 -15.67
C SER A 556 -12.43 -10.24 -15.57
N SER A 557 -13.04 -9.75 -14.47
CA SER A 557 -14.49 -9.90 -14.19
C SER A 557 -15.44 -9.05 -15.03
N ASN A 558 -14.95 -8.06 -15.79
CA ASN A 558 -15.80 -7.17 -16.57
C ASN A 558 -16.48 -7.84 -17.80
N LYS A 559 -16.34 -9.16 -17.99
CA LYS A 559 -16.90 -9.87 -19.13
C LYS A 559 -17.66 -11.14 -18.71
N GLY A 560 -18.92 -10.99 -18.34
CA GLY A 560 -19.95 -12.03 -18.45
C GLY A 560 -20.65 -12.45 -17.15
N SER A 561 -21.97 -12.66 -17.22
CA SER A 561 -22.72 -13.43 -16.22
C SER A 561 -22.68 -14.91 -16.58
N TYR A 562 -21.96 -15.71 -15.80
CA TYR A 562 -21.94 -17.17 -15.96
C TYR A 562 -23.11 -17.78 -15.19
N TYR A 563 -23.83 -18.68 -15.85
CA TYR A 563 -25.00 -19.33 -15.28
C TYR A 563 -24.70 -20.82 -15.08
N ASN A 564 -24.87 -21.28 -13.84
CA ASN A 564 -24.92 -22.70 -13.51
C ASN A 564 -26.29 -23.28 -13.89
N ASN A 565 -26.32 -24.10 -14.92
CA ASN A 565 -27.55 -24.75 -15.38
C ASN A 565 -27.90 -26.05 -14.60
N LYS A 566 -27.11 -26.44 -13.58
CA LYS A 566 -27.35 -27.62 -12.74
C LYS A 566 -27.98 -27.27 -11.41
N ILE A 567 -27.60 -26.13 -10.84
CA ILE A 567 -28.07 -25.68 -9.53
C ILE A 567 -28.56 -24.24 -9.56
N GLU A 568 -29.71 -24.01 -8.94
CA GLU A 568 -30.19 -22.70 -8.52
C GLU A 568 -29.96 -22.55 -7.02
N TYR A 569 -30.00 -21.32 -6.50
CA TYR A 569 -29.94 -21.07 -5.07
C TYR A 569 -31.25 -20.45 -4.56
N VAL A 570 -31.59 -20.77 -3.32
CA VAL A 570 -32.74 -20.23 -2.60
C VAL A 570 -32.22 -19.69 -1.27
N LEU A 571 -32.59 -18.45 -0.95
CA LEU A 571 -32.38 -17.90 0.38
C LEU A 571 -33.57 -18.26 1.26
N ASN A 572 -33.28 -19.03 2.30
CA ASN A 572 -34.21 -19.34 3.37
C ASN A 572 -33.91 -18.47 4.59
N GLU A 573 -34.73 -18.62 5.64
CA GLU A 573 -34.52 -17.90 6.89
C GLU A 573 -33.18 -18.24 7.55
N ASN A 574 -32.78 -19.51 7.50
CA ASN A 574 -31.63 -20.07 8.22
C ASN A 574 -30.48 -20.55 7.32
N ASP A 575 -30.62 -20.46 6.00
CA ASP A 575 -29.57 -20.88 5.08
C ASP A 575 -29.72 -20.26 3.69
N ILE A 576 -28.66 -20.42 2.89
CA ILE A 576 -28.73 -20.39 1.44
C ILE A 576 -28.61 -21.84 0.98
N SER A 577 -29.63 -22.35 0.31
CA SER A 577 -29.70 -23.72 -0.18
C SER A 577 -29.58 -23.77 -1.71
N PHE A 578 -28.96 -24.83 -2.21
CA PHE A 578 -28.96 -25.16 -3.63
C PHE A 578 -30.10 -26.12 -3.96
N ILE A 579 -30.72 -25.93 -5.11
CA ILE A 579 -31.77 -26.78 -5.67
C ILE A 579 -31.41 -27.17 -7.10
N PRO A 580 -31.88 -28.30 -7.64
CA PRO A 580 -31.71 -28.61 -9.05
C PRO A 580 -32.28 -27.49 -9.93
N ALA A 581 -31.48 -27.00 -10.87
CA ALA A 581 -31.91 -25.94 -11.78
C ALA A 581 -32.99 -26.45 -12.74
N LYS A 582 -34.01 -25.62 -12.99
CA LYS A 582 -35.18 -26.03 -13.80
C LYS A 582 -35.01 -25.76 -15.29
N SER A 583 -33.99 -25.00 -15.72
CA SER A 583 -33.74 -24.67 -17.13
C SER A 583 -32.28 -24.27 -17.42
N GLY A 584 -31.76 -24.55 -18.63
CA GLY A 584 -30.48 -24.03 -19.12
C GLY A 584 -29.84 -24.78 -20.32
N ALA A 585 -29.04 -24.08 -21.12
CA ALA A 585 -28.23 -24.67 -22.20
C ALA A 585 -27.00 -25.40 -21.63
N LYS A 586 -26.72 -26.63 -22.08
CA LYS A 586 -25.87 -27.64 -21.40
C LYS A 586 -24.36 -27.34 -21.25
N ASP A 587 -23.83 -26.28 -21.88
CA ASP A 587 -22.38 -26.17 -22.17
C ASP A 587 -21.62 -24.95 -21.57
N LYS A 588 -22.13 -24.24 -20.57
CA LYS A 588 -21.46 -23.02 -20.02
C LYS A 588 -21.38 -22.95 -18.49
N ASN A 589 -21.01 -24.06 -17.85
CA ASN A 589 -21.22 -24.28 -16.42
C ASN A 589 -20.02 -23.80 -15.56
N PRO A 590 -20.25 -23.15 -14.40
CA PRO A 590 -19.20 -22.93 -13.41
C PRO A 590 -18.96 -24.18 -12.56
N ASP A 591 -17.86 -24.91 -12.79
CA ASP A 591 -17.53 -26.16 -12.10
C ASP A 591 -16.56 -26.02 -10.91
N SER A 592 -16.00 -24.83 -10.71
CA SER A 592 -14.95 -24.58 -9.72
C SER A 592 -15.09 -23.23 -9.01
N ILE A 593 -14.32 -23.05 -7.93
CA ILE A 593 -14.25 -21.80 -7.16
C ILE A 593 -12.78 -21.37 -7.08
N THR A 594 -12.53 -20.06 -7.27
CA THR A 594 -11.27 -19.39 -6.90
C THR A 594 -11.39 -18.90 -5.47
N PHE A 595 -10.39 -19.16 -4.62
CA PHE A 595 -10.20 -18.46 -3.36
C PHE A 595 -8.88 -17.68 -3.36
N LYS A 596 -8.89 -16.40 -2.97
CA LYS A 596 -7.67 -15.58 -2.88
C LYS A 596 -7.66 -14.68 -1.64
N LEU A 597 -6.75 -14.93 -0.70
CA LEU A 597 -6.54 -14.10 0.48
C LEU A 597 -5.10 -14.21 0.98
N GLY A 598 -4.40 -13.09 1.08
CA GLY A 598 -3.03 -13.08 1.58
C GLY A 598 -2.11 -13.98 0.75
N TYR A 599 -1.45 -14.93 1.41
CA TYR A 599 -0.59 -15.94 0.80
C TYR A 599 -1.35 -17.14 0.20
N LEU A 600 -2.68 -17.11 0.16
CA LEU A 600 -3.50 -18.14 -0.50
C LEU A 600 -4.09 -17.62 -1.79
N ALA A 601 -3.87 -18.36 -2.86
CA ALA A 601 -4.56 -18.26 -4.14
C ALA A 601 -4.73 -19.68 -4.69
N VAL A 602 -5.94 -20.23 -4.63
CA VAL A 602 -6.24 -21.61 -5.01
C VAL A 602 -7.50 -21.72 -5.84
N ASN A 603 -7.56 -22.74 -6.68
CA ASN A 603 -8.77 -23.15 -7.38
C ASN A 603 -9.14 -24.58 -6.96
N PHE A 604 -10.42 -24.82 -6.64
CA PHE A 604 -10.91 -26.16 -6.28
C PHE A 604 -12.30 -26.43 -6.82
N LYS A 605 -12.64 -27.72 -6.98
CA LYS A 605 -13.83 -28.16 -7.72
C LYS A 605 -15.09 -28.26 -6.87
N TYR A 606 -15.77 -27.15 -6.58
CA TYR A 606 -16.94 -27.18 -5.68
C TYR A 606 -18.12 -28.04 -6.19
N GLU A 607 -18.41 -28.11 -7.50
CA GLU A 607 -19.55 -28.90 -8.01
C GLU A 607 -19.43 -30.41 -7.70
N LYS A 608 -18.20 -30.92 -7.59
CA LYS A 608 -17.96 -32.32 -7.20
C LYS A 608 -17.86 -32.52 -5.69
N LEU A 609 -17.56 -31.45 -4.96
CA LEU A 609 -17.51 -31.40 -3.50
C LEU A 609 -18.90 -31.24 -2.86
N PHE A 610 -19.87 -30.75 -3.64
CA PHE A 610 -21.26 -30.58 -3.22
C PHE A 610 -22.17 -31.29 -4.22
N LYS A 611 -22.08 -32.63 -4.26
CA LYS A 611 -23.00 -33.45 -5.06
C LYS A 611 -24.43 -33.17 -4.58
N LEU A 612 -25.25 -32.63 -5.48
CA LEU A 612 -26.70 -32.63 -5.39
C LEU A 612 -27.16 -33.82 -6.23
N SER A 613 -27.78 -34.84 -5.62
CA SER A 613 -28.39 -35.88 -6.43
C SER A 613 -29.61 -35.31 -7.16
N GLU A 614 -29.92 -35.84 -8.35
CA GLU A 614 -31.13 -35.42 -9.10
C GLU A 614 -32.43 -35.67 -8.31
N SER A 615 -32.37 -36.55 -7.30
CA SER A 615 -33.46 -36.86 -6.38
C SER A 615 -33.55 -35.96 -5.14
N GLN A 616 -32.55 -35.11 -4.88
CA GLN A 616 -32.58 -34.18 -3.74
C GLN A 616 -33.32 -32.89 -4.12
N GLU A 617 -34.35 -32.54 -3.35
CA GLU A 617 -35.10 -31.30 -3.56
C GLU A 617 -34.26 -30.05 -3.27
N THR A 618 -33.49 -30.07 -2.17
CA THR A 618 -32.63 -28.96 -1.73
C THR A 618 -31.40 -29.49 -0.97
N LYS A 619 -30.31 -28.72 -0.92
CA LYS A 619 -29.13 -28.96 -0.08
C LYS A 619 -28.59 -27.62 0.44
N ALA A 620 -28.44 -27.49 1.75
CA ALA A 620 -27.85 -26.29 2.34
C ALA A 620 -26.44 -26.05 1.79
N PHE A 621 -26.14 -24.82 1.43
CA PHE A 621 -24.83 -24.40 0.93
C PHE A 621 -24.13 -23.51 1.95
N ILE A 622 -24.78 -22.47 2.45
CA ILE A 622 -24.28 -21.65 3.56
C ILE A 622 -25.32 -21.69 4.67
N LYS A 623 -24.91 -22.10 5.88
CA LYS A 623 -25.82 -22.19 7.03
C LYS A 623 -25.67 -20.96 7.92
N PHE A 624 -26.78 -20.35 8.31
CA PHE A 624 -26.81 -19.26 9.29
C PHE A 624 -26.99 -19.86 10.69
N MET A 625 -26.18 -19.41 11.65
CA MET A 625 -26.15 -19.92 13.02
C MET A 625 -26.75 -18.96 14.04
#